data_AF-A0A1I7GQ49-F1
#
_entry.id   AF-A0A1I7GQ49-F1
#
_cell.length_a   1.000
_cell.length_b   1.000
_cell.length_c   1.000
_cell.angle_alpha   90.00
_cell.angle_beta   90.00
_cell.angle_gamma   90.00
#
_symmetry.space_group_name_H-M   'P 1'
#
loop_
_entity.id
_entity.type
_entity.pdbx_description
1 polymer ?
#
loop_
_entity_poly.entity_id
_entity_poly.type
_entity_poly.pdbx_seq_one_letter_code
_entity_poly.pdbx_strand_id
1 'polypeptide(L)'
;MGAMTTIRMALSGEAGDIDAFLAAHVRPASGGGHTLDFDTLLACDHSRSWEGMYEAWGCRSHGWDFEVVTRIPTTVELRFEVKGAEARAEPVLAEIARRYPGLFGTFAMVPDTETWAAQGLLHEGKLHLQEAEWTEAMYALVEGHAYGEAPGEED
;
A
#
# COMPACT_ATOMS: atom_id res chain seq x y z
N MET A 1 -11.58 16.82 -4.82
CA MET A 1 -10.69 15.63 -4.85
C MET A 1 -11.56 14.40 -4.82
N GLY A 2 -11.22 13.36 -5.58
CA GLY A 2 -11.85 12.05 -5.39
C GLY A 2 -11.37 11.44 -4.07
N ALA A 3 -12.16 10.58 -3.45
CA ALA A 3 -11.76 9.91 -2.21
C ALA A 3 -10.54 9.00 -2.45
N MET A 4 -9.60 9.00 -1.50
CA MET A 4 -8.39 8.18 -1.55
C MET A 4 -8.38 7.14 -0.41
N THR A 5 -7.49 6.17 -0.55
CA THR A 5 -7.05 5.27 0.51
C THR A 5 -5.54 5.33 0.59
N THR A 6 -5.02 5.64 1.78
CA THR A 6 -3.58 5.67 2.06
C THR A 6 -3.15 4.31 2.59
N ILE A 7 -2.02 3.80 2.09
CA ILE A 7 -1.36 2.61 2.63
C ILE A 7 0.03 3.03 3.12
N ARG A 8 0.32 2.81 4.39
CA ARG A 8 1.66 2.97 4.96
C ARG A 8 2.24 1.60 5.23
N MET A 9 3.42 1.33 4.67
CA MET A 9 4.02 0.00 4.69
C MET A 9 5.51 0.07 5.01
N ALA A 10 5.95 -0.77 5.93
CA ALA A 10 7.37 -1.09 6.10
C ALA A 10 7.63 -2.46 5.47
N LEU A 11 8.57 -2.51 4.52
CA LEU A 11 9.07 -3.75 3.91
C LEU A 11 10.51 -3.98 4.35
N SER A 12 10.82 -5.19 4.80
CA SER A 12 12.16 -5.64 5.14
C SER A 12 12.51 -6.94 4.44
N GLY A 13 13.80 -7.17 4.22
CA GLY A 13 14.30 -8.36 3.53
C GLY A 13 15.79 -8.22 3.21
N GLU A 14 16.32 -9.15 2.41
CA GLU A 14 17.65 -8.95 1.85
C GLU A 14 17.65 -7.69 0.96
N ALA A 15 18.74 -6.92 1.00
CA ALA A 15 18.84 -5.66 0.24
C ALA A 15 18.55 -5.87 -1.26
N GLY A 16 18.99 -7.00 -1.82
CA GLY A 16 18.74 -7.38 -3.20
C GLY A 16 17.26 -7.62 -3.54
N ASP A 17 16.47 -8.13 -2.60
CA ASP A 17 15.04 -8.38 -2.82
C ASP A 17 14.23 -7.08 -2.87
N ILE A 18 14.55 -6.13 -1.97
CA ILE A 18 13.93 -4.80 -1.97
C ILE A 18 14.28 -4.04 -3.25
N ASP A 19 15.55 -4.07 -3.65
CA ASP A 19 16.01 -3.45 -4.90
C ASP A 19 15.36 -4.10 -6.13
N ALA A 20 15.23 -5.42 -6.14
CA ALA A 20 14.57 -6.14 -7.23
C ALA A 20 13.07 -5.77 -7.33
N PHE A 21 12.37 -5.67 -6.20
CA PHE A 21 10.97 -5.24 -6.16
C PHE A 21 10.81 -3.82 -6.72
N LEU A 22 11.57 -2.87 -6.21
CA LEU A 22 11.48 -1.48 -6.64
C LEU A 22 11.88 -1.36 -8.12
N ALA A 23 13.02 -1.91 -8.54
CA ALA A 23 13.44 -1.82 -9.94
C ALA A 23 12.41 -2.42 -10.91
N ALA A 24 11.78 -3.55 -10.54
CA ALA A 24 10.81 -4.23 -11.40
C ALA A 24 9.49 -3.46 -11.51
N HIS A 25 8.99 -2.92 -10.40
CA HIS A 25 7.59 -2.51 -10.29
C HIS A 25 7.37 -1.01 -10.05
N VAL A 26 8.42 -0.25 -9.77
CA VAL A 26 8.33 1.19 -9.54
C VAL A 26 8.74 1.95 -10.79
N ARG A 27 7.95 2.98 -11.13
CA ARG A 27 8.25 3.90 -12.23
C ARG A 27 8.22 5.34 -11.75
N PRO A 28 9.05 6.24 -12.31
CA PRO A 28 8.91 7.68 -12.08
C PRO A 28 7.55 8.18 -12.59
N ALA A 29 6.88 9.02 -11.81
CA ALA A 29 5.67 9.72 -12.21
C ALA A 29 6.00 11.10 -12.76
N SER A 30 5.13 11.64 -13.63
CA SER A 30 5.31 12.93 -14.32
C SER A 30 5.33 14.17 -13.39
N GLY A 31 5.19 14.00 -12.07
CA GLY A 31 5.25 15.05 -11.06
C GLY A 31 6.45 14.96 -10.09
N GLY A 32 7.43 14.10 -10.38
CA GLY A 32 8.57 13.87 -9.48
C GLY A 32 8.32 12.84 -8.36
N GLY A 33 7.09 12.32 -8.26
CA GLY A 33 6.76 11.15 -7.46
C GLY A 33 7.09 9.84 -8.19
N HIS A 34 6.64 8.73 -7.62
CA HIS A 34 6.75 7.43 -8.26
C HIS A 34 5.38 6.74 -8.30
N THR A 35 5.23 5.76 -9.19
CA THR A 35 4.01 4.97 -9.32
C THR A 35 4.36 3.48 -9.29
N LEU A 36 3.60 2.70 -8.52
CA LEU A 36 3.60 1.24 -8.58
C LEU A 36 2.91 0.81 -9.88
N ASP A 37 3.65 0.21 -10.80
CA ASP A 37 3.21 -0.17 -12.13
C ASP A 37 2.53 -1.55 -12.10
N PHE A 38 1.21 -1.53 -12.22
CA PHE A 38 0.41 -2.76 -12.17
C PHE A 38 0.67 -3.69 -13.34
N ASP A 39 1.03 -3.22 -14.53
CA ASP A 39 1.23 -4.13 -15.68
C ASP A 39 2.45 -5.03 -15.47
N THR A 40 3.40 -4.56 -14.66
CA THR A 40 4.56 -5.34 -14.27
C THR A 40 4.25 -6.30 -13.12
N LEU A 41 3.31 -5.94 -12.25
CA LEU A 41 3.02 -6.65 -11.00
C LEU A 41 1.86 -7.63 -11.13
N LEU A 42 0.75 -7.24 -11.74
CA LEU A 42 -0.41 -8.06 -12.03
C LEU A 42 -0.47 -8.27 -13.55
N ALA A 43 -0.66 -9.51 -14.01
CA ALA A 43 -0.88 -9.75 -15.42
C ALA A 43 -2.24 -9.15 -15.82
N CYS A 44 -2.23 -7.89 -16.26
CA CYS A 44 -3.42 -7.19 -16.73
C CYS A 44 -3.82 -7.76 -18.10
N ASP A 45 -4.93 -8.51 -18.12
CA ASP A 45 -5.58 -8.85 -19.38
C ASP A 45 -6.35 -7.61 -19.87
N HIS A 46 -5.70 -6.83 -20.74
CA HIS A 46 -6.28 -5.62 -21.32
C HIS A 46 -7.50 -5.88 -22.25
N SER A 47 -7.89 -7.14 -22.45
CA SER A 47 -9.16 -7.48 -23.11
C SER A 47 -10.37 -7.40 -22.17
N ARG A 48 -10.16 -7.26 -20.86
CA ARG A 48 -11.22 -7.07 -19.85
C ARG A 48 -11.87 -5.69 -19.95
N SER A 49 -13.12 -5.58 -19.51
CA SER A 49 -13.75 -4.27 -19.30
C SER A 49 -13.03 -3.50 -18.19
N TRP A 50 -13.27 -2.18 -18.13
CA TRP A 50 -12.73 -1.34 -17.05
C TRP A 50 -13.15 -1.83 -15.67
N GLU A 51 -14.40 -2.26 -15.48
CA GLU A 51 -14.84 -2.82 -14.19
C GLU A 51 -14.10 -4.12 -13.84
N GLY A 52 -13.87 -5.00 -14.82
CA GLY A 52 -13.16 -6.26 -14.61
C GLY A 52 -11.66 -6.09 -14.32
N MET A 53 -11.07 -4.96 -14.74
CA MET A 53 -9.73 -4.57 -14.33
C MET A 53 -9.71 -4.02 -12.89
N TYR A 54 -10.69 -3.20 -12.50
CA TYR A 54 -10.80 -2.69 -11.13
C TYR A 54 -10.98 -3.80 -10.09
N GLU A 55 -11.80 -4.81 -10.40
CA GLU A 55 -11.96 -5.98 -9.54
C GLU A 55 -10.64 -6.74 -9.38
N ALA A 56 -9.87 -6.91 -10.46
CA ALA A 56 -8.58 -7.60 -10.42
C ALA A 56 -7.52 -6.84 -9.62
N TRP A 57 -7.56 -5.51 -9.61
CA TRP A 57 -6.63 -4.67 -8.85
C TRP A 57 -7.09 -4.39 -7.42
N GLY A 58 -8.39 -4.51 -7.15
CA GLY A 58 -9.00 -4.06 -5.90
C GLY A 58 -9.07 -2.54 -5.75
N CYS A 59 -8.90 -1.77 -6.83
CA CYS A 59 -8.96 -0.30 -6.83
C CYS A 59 -9.36 0.28 -8.19
N ARG A 60 -9.79 1.55 -8.21
CA ARG A 60 -10.29 2.23 -9.43
C ARG A 60 -9.21 3.00 -10.22
N SER A 61 -7.95 2.88 -9.83
CA SER A 61 -6.81 3.41 -10.59
C SER A 61 -5.89 2.31 -11.06
N HIS A 62 -5.33 2.50 -12.25
CA HIS A 62 -4.19 1.73 -12.73
C HIS A 62 -2.92 2.33 -12.13
N GLY A 63 -2.27 1.55 -11.27
CA GLY A 63 -1.13 1.99 -10.48
C GLY A 63 -1.49 2.85 -9.28
N TRP A 64 -0.54 2.92 -8.36
CA TRP A 64 -0.61 3.71 -7.13
C TRP A 64 0.52 4.70 -7.07
N ASP A 65 0.20 5.95 -6.78
CA ASP A 65 1.23 6.93 -6.47
C ASP A 65 1.91 6.50 -5.17
N PHE A 66 3.23 6.58 -5.10
CA PHE A 66 3.98 6.18 -3.92
C PHE A 66 5.19 7.06 -3.66
N GLU A 67 5.54 7.10 -2.38
CA GLU A 67 6.68 7.80 -1.81
C GLU A 67 7.53 6.85 -0.96
N VAL A 68 8.86 7.00 -1.03
CA VAL A 68 9.78 6.38 -0.07
C VAL A 68 9.95 7.33 1.10
N VAL A 69 9.37 6.97 2.26
CA VAL A 69 9.42 7.79 3.47
C VAL A 69 10.79 7.68 4.14
N THR A 70 11.32 6.47 4.26
CA THR A 70 12.63 6.20 4.85
C THR A 70 13.23 4.95 4.23
N ARG A 71 14.57 4.92 4.10
CA ARG A 71 15.28 3.77 3.56
C ARG A 71 16.58 3.51 4.30
N ILE A 72 16.73 2.27 4.75
CA ILE A 72 17.98 1.68 5.24
C ILE A 72 18.26 0.40 4.44
N PRO A 73 19.47 -0.18 4.47
CA PRO A 73 19.87 -1.23 3.51
C PRO A 73 18.91 -2.44 3.42
N THR A 74 18.31 -2.84 4.53
CA THR A 74 17.43 -4.02 4.61
C THR A 74 15.96 -3.69 4.83
N THR A 75 15.60 -2.40 4.88
CA THR A 75 14.23 -1.96 5.19
C THR A 75 13.89 -0.68 4.46
N VAL A 76 12.71 -0.65 3.85
CA VAL A 76 12.14 0.54 3.22
C VAL A 76 10.75 0.81 3.79
N GLU A 77 10.49 2.07 4.12
CA GLU A 77 9.16 2.56 4.44
C GLU A 77 8.57 3.26 3.22
N LEU A 78 7.36 2.84 2.85
CA LEU A 78 6.63 3.26 1.68
C LEU A 78 5.27 3.82 2.11
N ARG A 79 4.86 4.89 1.44
CA ARG A 79 3.49 5.41 1.49
C ARG A 79 2.89 5.32 0.10
N PHE A 80 1.70 4.75 -0.02
CA PHE A 80 0.93 4.68 -1.26
C PHE A 80 -0.36 5.47 -1.14
N GLU A 81 -0.74 6.14 -2.22
CA GLU A 81 -2.03 6.79 -2.39
C GLU A 81 -2.83 6.07 -3.47
N VAL A 82 -3.96 5.48 -3.07
CA VAL A 82 -4.82 4.67 -3.93
C VAL A 82 -6.14 5.39 -4.17
N LYS A 83 -6.56 5.52 -5.44
CA LYS A 83 -7.82 6.20 -5.76
C LYS A 83 -9.02 5.31 -5.44
N GLY A 84 -9.90 5.81 -4.59
CA GLY A 84 -11.16 5.21 -4.17
C GLY A 84 -11.25 4.99 -2.65
N ALA A 85 -12.36 5.38 -2.03
CA ALA A 85 -12.65 5.14 -0.60
C ALA A 85 -12.81 3.65 -0.25
N GLU A 86 -13.08 2.82 -1.25
CA GLU A 86 -13.27 1.37 -1.12
C GLU A 86 -12.11 0.61 -1.77
N ALA A 87 -10.96 1.26 -1.96
CA ALA A 87 -9.80 0.59 -2.51
C ALA A 87 -9.24 -0.37 -1.45
N ARG A 88 -9.36 -1.67 -1.72
CA ARG A 88 -8.97 -2.71 -0.77
C ARG A 88 -7.52 -3.15 -0.93
N ALA A 89 -6.89 -2.87 -2.07
CA ALA A 89 -5.47 -3.14 -2.36
C ALA A 89 -5.01 -4.61 -2.21
N GLU A 90 -5.85 -5.49 -1.69
CA GLU A 90 -5.57 -6.87 -1.34
C GLU A 90 -4.99 -7.67 -2.51
N PRO A 91 -5.52 -7.61 -3.74
CA PRO A 91 -4.96 -8.37 -4.86
C PRO A 91 -3.51 -8.00 -5.17
N VAL A 92 -3.19 -6.70 -5.11
CA VAL A 92 -1.86 -6.17 -5.37
C VAL A 92 -0.91 -6.56 -4.25
N LEU A 93 -1.33 -6.40 -2.98
CA LEU A 93 -0.54 -6.78 -1.82
C LEU A 93 -0.26 -8.29 -1.76
N ALA A 94 -1.24 -9.11 -2.10
CA ALA A 94 -1.11 -10.55 -2.17
C ALA A 94 -0.12 -10.96 -3.28
N GLU A 95 -0.13 -10.27 -4.42
CA GLU A 95 0.80 -10.53 -5.50
C GLU A 95 2.25 -10.12 -5.16
N ILE A 96 2.43 -9.00 -4.44
CA ILE A 96 3.75 -8.61 -3.90
C ILE A 96 4.27 -9.72 -2.99
N ALA A 97 3.47 -10.15 -2.01
CA ALA A 97 3.87 -11.21 -1.10
C ALA A 97 4.26 -12.49 -1.87
N ARG A 98 3.42 -12.92 -2.81
CA ARG A 98 3.62 -14.14 -3.60
C ARG A 98 4.89 -14.11 -4.45
N ARG A 99 5.20 -12.98 -5.10
CA ARG A 99 6.38 -12.84 -5.98
C ARG A 99 7.67 -12.66 -5.20
N TYR A 100 7.58 -12.07 -4.02
CA TYR A 100 8.73 -11.73 -3.18
C TYR A 100 8.61 -12.39 -1.80
N PRO A 101 8.69 -13.74 -1.74
CA PRO A 101 8.47 -14.47 -0.48
C PRO A 101 9.55 -14.22 0.58
N GLY A 102 10.72 -13.69 0.18
CA GLY A 102 11.79 -13.25 1.09
C GLY A 102 11.53 -11.90 1.75
N LEU A 103 10.54 -11.15 1.29
CA LEU A 103 10.13 -9.90 1.94
C LEU A 103 9.20 -10.19 3.12
N PHE A 104 9.46 -9.48 4.21
CA PHE A 104 8.55 -9.31 5.33
C PHE A 104 7.97 -7.90 5.26
N GLY A 105 6.66 -7.75 5.38
CA GLY A 105 6.01 -6.45 5.30
C GLY A 105 4.96 -6.26 6.37
N THR A 106 4.90 -5.11 7.01
CA THR A 106 3.77 -4.69 7.85
C THR A 106 3.16 -3.43 7.27
N PHE A 107 1.84 -3.36 7.23
CA PHE A 107 1.15 -2.19 6.71
C PHE A 107 -0.13 -1.86 7.46
N ALA A 108 -0.54 -0.61 7.31
CA ALA A 108 -1.87 -0.13 7.62
C ALA A 108 -2.48 0.55 6.39
N MET A 109 -3.79 0.47 6.27
CA MET A 109 -4.56 1.00 5.14
C MET A 109 -5.79 1.73 5.67
N VAL A 110 -5.95 2.99 5.27
CA VAL A 110 -7.00 3.89 5.77
C VAL A 110 -7.58 4.72 4.60
N PRO A 111 -8.90 4.68 4.37
CA PRO A 111 -9.57 5.58 3.44
C PRO A 111 -9.73 6.99 4.04
N ASP A 112 -9.71 8.03 3.20
CA ASP A 112 -9.96 9.42 3.63
C ASP A 112 -11.35 9.61 4.25
N THR A 113 -12.27 8.67 3.99
CA THR A 113 -13.62 8.68 4.58
C THR A 113 -13.63 8.20 6.02
N GLU A 114 -12.52 7.60 6.50
CA GLU A 114 -12.39 7.11 7.86
C GLU A 114 -13.57 6.19 8.27
N THR A 115 -13.97 5.31 7.36
CA THR A 115 -15.10 4.38 7.56
C THR A 115 -14.64 3.00 8.00
N TRP A 116 -13.43 2.62 7.64
CA TRP A 116 -12.79 1.35 7.98
C TRP A 116 -11.27 1.52 8.00
N ALA A 117 -10.55 0.55 8.54
CA ALA A 117 -9.12 0.42 8.28
C ALA A 117 -8.72 -1.04 8.26
N ALA A 118 -7.62 -1.33 7.58
CA ALA A 118 -7.02 -2.64 7.61
C ALA A 118 -5.57 -2.58 8.05
N GLN A 119 -5.13 -3.64 8.71
CA GLN A 119 -3.73 -3.89 9.00
C GLN A 119 -3.35 -5.25 8.46
N GLY A 120 -2.09 -5.41 8.12
CA GLY A 120 -1.66 -6.70 7.64
C GLY A 120 -0.17 -6.93 7.62
N LEU A 121 0.13 -8.19 7.30
CA LEU A 121 1.44 -8.76 7.22
C LEU A 121 1.63 -9.42 5.85
N LEU A 122 2.76 -9.15 5.21
CA LEU A 122 3.28 -9.90 4.07
C LEU A 122 4.41 -10.78 4.60
N HIS A 123 4.27 -12.10 4.49
CA HIS A 123 5.29 -13.02 4.97
C HIS A 123 5.22 -14.37 4.27
N GLU A 124 6.36 -14.94 3.89
CA GLU A 124 6.47 -16.28 3.29
C GLU A 124 5.52 -16.52 2.10
N GLY A 125 5.39 -15.53 1.21
CA GLY A 125 4.52 -15.67 0.05
C GLY A 125 3.04 -15.41 0.32
N LYS A 126 2.66 -15.00 1.53
CA LYS A 126 1.26 -14.85 1.95
C LYS A 126 0.96 -13.45 2.45
N LEU A 127 -0.26 -13.03 2.19
CA LEU A 127 -0.87 -11.85 2.79
C LEU A 127 -1.78 -12.30 3.94
N HIS A 128 -1.59 -11.68 5.09
CA HIS A 128 -2.52 -11.74 6.22
C HIS A 128 -3.07 -10.34 6.43
N LEU A 129 -4.37 -10.17 6.24
CA LEU A 129 -5.04 -8.88 6.39
C LEU A 129 -6.18 -9.02 7.38
N GLN A 130 -6.33 -8.04 8.26
CA GLN A 130 -7.46 -7.89 9.15
C GLN A 130 -8.07 -6.51 8.93
N GLU A 131 -9.35 -6.50 8.61
CA GLU A 131 -10.15 -5.29 8.48
C GLU A 131 -10.99 -5.08 9.75
N ALA A 132 -11.17 -3.81 10.12
CA ALA A 132 -12.05 -3.39 11.19
C ALA A 132 -12.76 -2.08 10.81
N GLU A 133 -13.92 -1.85 11.43
CA GLU A 133 -14.58 -0.55 11.39
C GLU A 133 -13.69 0.53 12.02
N TRP A 134 -13.80 1.76 11.51
CA TRP A 134 -13.02 2.86 12.05
C TRP A 134 -13.49 3.24 13.46
N THR A 135 -12.54 3.28 14.39
CA THR A 135 -12.75 3.64 15.80
C THR A 135 -11.54 4.41 16.32
N GLU A 136 -11.66 5.09 17.47
CA GLU A 136 -10.52 5.75 18.13
C GLU A 136 -9.38 4.77 18.45
N ALA A 137 -9.72 3.54 18.83
CA ALA A 137 -8.74 2.48 19.06
C ALA A 137 -8.01 2.09 17.76
N MET A 138 -8.72 2.05 16.63
CA MET A 138 -8.13 1.75 15.33
C MET A 138 -7.23 2.89 14.85
N TYR A 139 -7.66 4.14 15.00
CA TYR A 139 -6.82 5.31 14.75
C TYR A 139 -5.51 5.21 15.52
N ALA A 140 -5.58 4.96 16.83
CA ALA A 140 -4.39 4.86 17.66
C ALA A 140 -3.45 3.74 17.26
N LEU A 141 -4.01 2.62 16.79
CA LEU A 141 -3.26 1.48 16.32
C LEU A 141 -2.59 1.73 14.96
N VAL A 142 -3.20 2.51 14.06
CA VAL A 142 -2.68 2.79 12.71
C VAL A 142 -1.71 3.97 12.71
N GLU A 143 -2.10 5.08 13.31
CA GLU A 143 -1.33 6.32 13.31
C GLU A 143 -0.24 6.34 14.38
N GLY A 144 -0.30 5.41 15.35
CA GLY A 144 0.68 5.34 16.43
C GLY A 144 0.50 6.40 17.52
N HIS A 145 -0.66 7.08 17.56
CA HIS A 145 -0.99 8.15 18.49
C HIS A 145 -2.43 8.06 18.97
N ALA A 146 -2.72 8.32 20.25
CA ALA A 146 -4.10 8.36 20.73
C ALA A 146 -4.88 9.50 20.05
N TYR A 147 -6.17 9.27 19.73
CA TYR A 147 -7.01 10.30 19.10
C TYR A 147 -7.06 11.57 19.97
N GLY A 148 -6.68 12.72 19.40
CA GLY A 148 -6.58 14.00 20.10
C GLY A 148 -5.17 14.42 20.54
N GLU A 149 -4.17 13.54 20.43
CA GLU A 149 -2.76 13.95 20.43
C GLU A 149 -2.38 14.36 19.00
N ALA A 150 -2.64 15.60 18.63
CA ALA A 150 -2.05 16.14 17.40
C ALA A 150 -0.51 16.00 17.48
N PRO A 151 0.18 15.64 16.38
CA PRO A 151 1.63 15.78 16.33
C PRO A 151 1.93 17.24 16.66
N GLY A 152 2.75 17.45 17.70
CA GLY A 152 2.84 18.70 18.44
C GLY A 152 2.77 19.95 17.56
N GLU A 153 1.94 20.91 17.96
CA GLU A 153 2.17 22.29 17.57
C GLU A 153 3.64 22.60 17.92
N GLU A 154 4.48 22.72 16.90
CA GLU A 154 5.83 23.23 17.07
C GLU A 154 5.71 24.66 17.61
N ASP A 155 6.05 24.86 18.89
CA ASP A 155 6.25 26.16 19.52
C ASP A 155 7.36 26.99 18.82
#